data_AF-A0A9D6YIW8-F1
#
_entry.id   AF-A0A9D6YIW8-F1
#
_cell.length_a   1.000
_cell.length_b   1.000
_cell.length_c   1.000
_cell.angle_alpha   90.00
_cell.angle_beta   90.00
_cell.angle_gamma   90.00
#
_symmetry.space_group_name_H-M   'P 1'
#
loop_
_entity.id
_entity.type
_entity.pdbx_description
1 polymer ?
#
loop_
_entity_poly.entity_id
_entity_poly.type
_entity_poly.pdbx_seq_one_letter_code
_entity_poly.pdbx_strand_id
1 'polypeptide(L)'
;MPALELGLKETLIAPWVEWARRYTRGRRLLEAGTYALTEGAIAAGCRVFAGYPITPATDIAEYMSKRLPQVGGYYMQCEDELAGMHACAGASLGGLKAMTATSGPGYTLMHDAYG
;
A
#
# COMPACT_ATOMS: atom_id res chain seq x y z
N MET A 1 -22.09 16.85 -8.11
CA MET A 1 -20.78 16.14 -8.15
C MET A 1 -20.90 14.86 -7.32
N PRO A 2 -21.02 13.67 -7.91
CA PRO A 2 -20.98 12.42 -7.16
C PRO A 2 -19.72 11.63 -7.54
N ALA A 3 -18.60 11.90 -6.86
CA ALA A 3 -17.32 11.21 -7.10
C ALA A 3 -16.90 10.30 -5.93
N LEU A 4 -17.79 10.01 -4.96
CA LEU A 4 -17.40 9.29 -3.74
C LEU A 4 -18.17 7.99 -3.46
N GLU A 5 -19.19 7.62 -4.25
CA GLU A 5 -20.01 6.42 -3.95
C GLU A 5 -19.52 5.11 -4.62
N LEU A 6 -18.51 5.15 -5.49
CA LEU A 6 -18.22 4.06 -6.44
C LEU A 6 -16.94 3.23 -6.18
N GLY A 7 -16.37 3.22 -4.97
CA GLY A 7 -15.14 2.45 -4.69
C GLY A 7 -15.16 1.50 -3.48
N LEU A 8 -16.14 1.61 -2.59
CA LEU A 8 -16.02 1.06 -1.23
C LEU A 8 -16.72 -0.29 -0.98
N LYS A 9 -17.41 -0.87 -1.97
CA LYS A 9 -18.33 -2.00 -1.69
C LYS A 9 -17.81 -3.40 -1.96
N GLU A 10 -16.67 -3.59 -2.65
CA GLU A 10 -16.12 -4.93 -2.91
C GLU A 10 -14.61 -5.06 -2.71
N THR A 11 -13.89 -3.94 -2.59
CA THR A 11 -12.43 -3.92 -2.58
C THR A 11 -11.82 -4.08 -1.17
N LEU A 12 -12.59 -3.82 -0.12
CA LEU A 12 -12.20 -3.96 1.29
C LEU A 12 -12.33 -5.39 1.82
N ILE A 13 -12.43 -6.38 0.94
CA ILE A 13 -12.42 -7.79 1.32
C ILE A 13 -11.33 -8.40 0.46
N ALA A 14 -10.24 -8.88 1.07
CA ALA A 14 -9.23 -9.67 0.37
C ALA A 14 -9.93 -10.87 -0.33
N PRO A 15 -10.15 -10.83 -1.66
CA PRO A 15 -11.06 -11.76 -2.35
C PRO A 15 -10.63 -13.23 -2.28
N TRP A 16 -9.36 -13.43 -1.94
CA TRP A 16 -8.60 -14.68 -1.90
C TRP A 16 -8.44 -15.26 -0.48
N VAL A 17 -8.93 -14.58 0.56
CA VAL A 17 -8.85 -15.08 1.94
C VAL A 17 -10.20 -15.66 2.35
N GLU A 18 -10.26 -16.99 2.42
CA GLU A 18 -11.52 -17.73 2.61
C GLU A 18 -12.22 -17.41 3.94
N TRP A 19 -11.48 -17.07 5.00
CA TRP A 19 -12.06 -16.70 6.30
C TRP A 19 -12.75 -15.33 6.27
N ALA A 20 -12.27 -14.38 5.46
CA ALA A 20 -12.82 -13.03 5.36
C ALA A 20 -14.22 -13.03 4.72
N ARG A 21 -14.53 -14.02 3.88
CA ARG A 21 -15.85 -14.18 3.24
C ARG A 21 -16.98 -14.57 4.22
N ARG A 22 -16.67 -15.09 5.42
CA ARG A 22 -17.70 -15.64 6.34
C ARG A 22 -18.42 -14.59 7.20
N TYR A 23 -17.94 -13.35 7.27
CA TYR A 23 -18.45 -12.35 8.22
C TYR A 23 -19.39 -11.30 7.62
N THR A 24 -19.95 -11.53 6.42
CA THR A 24 -20.70 -10.54 5.62
C THR A 24 -22.15 -10.25 6.08
N ARG A 25 -22.52 -10.53 7.33
CA ARG A 25 -23.80 -10.10 7.93
C ARG A 25 -23.54 -9.30 9.21
N GLY A 26 -23.40 -7.98 9.05
CA GLY A 26 -23.10 -7.03 10.13
C GLY A 26 -21.62 -6.61 10.11
N ARG A 27 -21.27 -5.67 9.22
CA ARG A 27 -19.90 -5.38 8.76
C ARG A 27 -18.98 -4.83 9.86
N ARG A 28 -18.38 -5.70 10.66
CA ARG A 28 -17.13 -5.42 11.39
C ARG A 28 -16.04 -6.29 10.77
N LEU A 29 -15.28 -5.72 9.84
CA LEU A 29 -14.08 -6.34 9.29
C LEU A 29 -12.96 -6.17 10.34
N LEU A 30 -12.55 -7.26 10.97
CA LEU A 30 -11.34 -7.30 11.79
C LEU A 30 -10.15 -7.56 10.85
N GLU A 31 -9.71 -6.53 10.14
CA GLU A 31 -8.50 -6.60 9.32
C GLU A 31 -7.28 -6.19 10.14
N ALA A 32 -6.12 -6.79 9.87
CA ALA A 32 -4.87 -6.29 10.45
C ALA A 32 -4.63 -4.87 9.91
N GLY A 33 -4.14 -3.97 10.76
CA GLY A 33 -4.02 -2.54 10.41
C GLY A 33 -3.22 -2.26 9.14
N THR A 34 -2.30 -3.17 8.78
CA THR A 34 -1.53 -3.14 7.52
C THR A 34 -2.40 -3.25 6.27
N TYR A 35 -3.45 -4.07 6.30
CA TYR A 35 -4.43 -4.19 5.20
C TYR A 35 -5.26 -2.92 5.06
N ALA A 36 -5.83 -2.44 6.18
CA ALA A 36 -6.66 -1.23 6.18
C ALA A 36 -5.86 -0.02 5.68
N LEU A 37 -4.58 0.09 6.06
CA LEU A 37 -3.65 1.11 5.57
C LEU A 37 -3.41 0.97 4.06
N THR A 38 -3.21 -0.26 3.57
CA THR A 38 -2.97 -0.54 2.15
C THR A 38 -4.17 -0.15 1.28
N GLU A 39 -5.37 -0.61 1.65
CA GLU A 39 -6.58 -0.25 0.91
C GLU A 39 -6.91 1.24 1.05
N GLY A 40 -6.66 1.84 2.21
CA GLY A 40 -6.81 3.28 2.43
C GLY A 40 -5.92 4.10 1.47
N ALA A 41 -4.66 3.71 1.31
CA ALA A 41 -3.75 4.36 0.38
C ALA A 41 -4.19 4.20 -1.09
N ILE A 42 -4.62 3.00 -1.48
CA ILE A 42 -5.13 2.74 -2.83
C ILE A 42 -6.39 3.56 -3.12
N ALA A 43 -7.32 3.62 -2.15
CA ALA A 43 -8.54 4.41 -2.22
C ALA A 43 -8.24 5.92 -2.32
N ALA A 44 -7.18 6.40 -1.65
CA ALA A 44 -6.69 7.77 -1.79
C ALA A 44 -6.03 8.06 -3.15
N GLY A 45 -5.85 7.05 -4.00
CA GLY A 45 -5.28 7.18 -5.34
C GLY A 45 -3.80 6.82 -5.43
N CYS A 46 -3.22 6.15 -4.43
CA CYS A 46 -1.85 5.63 -4.51
C CYS A 46 -1.73 4.65 -5.70
N ARG A 47 -0.73 4.86 -6.56
CA ARG A 47 -0.47 4.04 -7.75
C ARG A 47 0.98 3.58 -7.86
N VAL A 48 1.85 3.94 -6.92
CA VAL A 48 3.22 3.44 -6.88
C VAL A 48 3.57 3.02 -5.46
N PHE A 49 4.08 1.80 -5.31
CA PHE A 49 4.77 1.36 -4.10
C PHE A 49 6.20 0.97 -4.45
N ALA A 50 7.17 1.53 -3.75
CA ALA A 50 8.58 1.16 -3.86
C ALA A 50 9.17 1.00 -2.46
N GLY A 51 9.80 -0.14 -2.17
CA GLY A 51 10.34 -0.37 -0.82
C GLY A 51 11.07 -1.70 -0.65
N TYR A 52 11.71 -1.83 0.51
CA TYR A 52 12.48 -3.01 0.90
C TYR A 52 11.74 -3.81 1.98
N PRO A 53 11.70 -5.16 1.91
CA PRO A 53 11.03 -5.98 2.92
C PRO A 53 11.72 -5.88 4.29
N ILE A 54 11.01 -5.36 5.28
CA ILE A 54 11.47 -5.29 6.68
C ILE A 54 10.32 -5.55 7.65
N THR A 55 10.52 -6.38 8.66
CA THR A 55 9.51 -6.64 9.70
C THR A 55 9.36 -5.41 10.60
N PRO A 56 8.13 -4.97 10.95
CA PRO A 56 6.80 -5.55 10.64
C PRO A 56 6.10 -4.97 9.40
N ALA A 57 6.80 -4.22 8.54
CA ALA A 57 6.24 -3.57 7.36
C ALA A 57 6.09 -4.48 6.13
N THR A 58 6.69 -5.67 6.13
CA THR A 58 6.67 -6.64 5.01
C THR A 58 5.26 -6.96 4.52
N ASP A 59 4.29 -7.07 5.43
CA ASP A 59 2.89 -7.33 5.12
C ASP A 59 2.31 -6.29 4.14
N ILE A 60 2.63 -5.00 4.35
CA ILE A 60 2.17 -3.91 3.47
C ILE A 60 2.75 -4.09 2.06
N ALA A 61 4.05 -4.41 1.96
CA ALA A 61 4.69 -4.66 0.67
C ALA A 61 4.06 -5.86 -0.05
N GLU A 62 3.78 -6.95 0.68
CA GLU A 62 3.11 -8.12 0.13
C GLU A 62 1.71 -7.77 -0.41
N TYR A 63 0.89 -7.02 0.34
CA TYR A 63 -0.43 -6.62 -0.13
C TYR A 63 -0.37 -5.68 -1.33
N MET A 64 0.53 -4.70 -1.31
CA MET A 64 0.73 -3.77 -2.42
C MET A 64 1.15 -4.49 -3.71
N SER A 65 2.03 -5.49 -3.62
CA SER A 65 2.45 -6.30 -4.77
C SER A 65 1.29 -7.00 -5.47
N LYS A 66 0.27 -7.41 -4.70
CA LYS A 66 -0.93 -8.07 -5.21
C LYS A 66 -1.97 -7.07 -5.71
N ARG A 67 -2.17 -5.96 -4.99
CA ARG A 67 -3.28 -5.02 -5.19
C ARG A 67 -3.02 -3.94 -6.23
N LEU A 68 -1.81 -3.39 -6.30
CA LEU A 68 -1.49 -2.31 -7.24
C LEU A 68 -1.71 -2.70 -8.71
N PRO A 69 -1.30 -3.88 -9.18
CA PRO A 69 -1.58 -4.29 -10.57
C PRO A 69 -3.07 -4.31 -10.92
N GLN A 70 -3.94 -4.57 -9.95
CA GLN A 70 -5.40 -4.63 -10.14
C GLN A 70 -6.04 -3.25 -10.28
N VAL A 71 -5.34 -2.18 -9.87
CA VAL A 71 -5.81 -0.79 -9.94
C VAL A 71 -4.96 0.07 -10.88
N GLY A 72 -4.17 -0.57 -11.76
CA GLY A 72 -3.29 0.10 -12.72
C GLY A 72 -2.08 0.81 -12.08
N GLY A 73 -1.66 0.35 -10.90
CA GLY A 73 -0.46 0.84 -10.21
C GLY A 73 0.75 -0.08 -10.40
N TYR A 74 1.88 0.37 -9.88
CA TYR A 74 3.19 -0.28 -10.00
C TYR A 74 3.76 -0.61 -8.63
N TYR A 75 4.24 -1.84 -8.47
CA TYR A 75 4.97 -2.29 -7.31
C TYR A 75 6.43 -2.55 -7.68
N MET A 76 7.36 -2.05 -6.88
CA MET A 76 8.80 -2.26 -7.03
C MET A 76 9.38 -2.70 -5.69
N GLN A 77 9.95 -3.90 -5.65
CA GLN A 77 10.85 -4.27 -4.56
C GLN A 77 12.21 -3.65 -4.85
N CYS A 78 12.67 -2.80 -3.95
CA CYS A 78 13.98 -2.16 -4.04
C CYS A 78 15.04 -2.99 -3.33
N GLU A 79 16.30 -2.68 -3.61
CA GLU A 79 17.47 -3.28 -2.98
C GLU A 79 17.65 -2.85 -1.52
N ASP A 80 17.25 -1.62 -1.20
CA ASP A 80 17.28 -1.04 0.14
C ASP A 80 16.19 0.04 0.30
N GLU A 81 16.07 0.58 1.51
CA GLU A 81 15.12 1.62 1.83
C GLU A 81 15.41 2.97 1.16
N LEU A 82 16.68 3.27 0.89
CA LEU A 82 17.09 4.54 0.28
C LEU A 82 16.63 4.60 -1.18
N ALA A 83 16.86 3.55 -1.94
CA ALA A 83 16.39 3.40 -3.30
C ALA A 83 14.86 3.39 -3.38
N GLY A 84 14.20 2.73 -2.42
CA GLY A 84 12.74 2.77 -2.27
C GLY A 84 12.20 4.19 -2.14
N MET A 85 12.78 5.00 -1.24
CA MET A 85 12.33 6.37 -1.02
C MET A 85 12.62 7.28 -2.23
N HIS A 86 13.79 7.14 -2.88
CA HIS A 86 14.10 7.87 -4.11
C HIS A 86 13.17 7.52 -5.27
N ALA A 87 12.83 6.24 -5.43
CA ALA A 87 11.84 5.81 -6.42
C ALA A 87 10.45 6.42 -6.14
N CYS A 88 10.04 6.48 -4.87
CA CYS A 88 8.80 7.17 -4.47
C CYS A 88 8.86 8.68 -4.77
N ALA A 89 9.98 9.35 -4.49
CA ALA A 89 10.16 10.76 -4.79
C ALA A 89 10.07 11.02 -6.31
N GLY A 90 10.76 10.21 -7.12
CA GLY A 90 10.70 10.27 -8.59
C GLY A 90 9.29 10.05 -9.13
N ALA A 91 8.57 9.04 -8.61
CA ALA A 91 7.17 8.79 -8.98
C ALA A 91 6.25 9.97 -8.60
N SER A 92 6.49 10.59 -7.43
CA SER A 92 5.74 11.77 -7.00
C SER A 92 6.02 12.98 -7.88
N LEU A 93 7.27 13.21 -8.27
CA LEU A 93 7.64 14.27 -9.22
C LEU A 93 7.01 14.02 -10.61
N GLY A 94 6.84 12.75 -11.00
CA GLY A 94 6.11 12.32 -12.19
C GLY A 94 4.59 12.48 -12.11
N GLY A 95 4.04 12.99 -11.00
CA GLY A 95 2.61 13.25 -10.81
C GLY A 95 1.79 12.08 -10.27
N LEU A 96 2.42 10.99 -9.84
CA LEU A 96 1.73 9.85 -9.24
C LEU A 96 1.76 9.93 -7.71
N LYS A 97 0.71 9.47 -7.05
CA LYS A 97 0.75 9.25 -5.60
C LYS A 97 1.54 7.98 -5.33
N ALA A 98 2.68 8.13 -4.66
CA ALA A 98 3.59 7.05 -4.31
C ALA A 98 3.68 6.88 -2.79
N MET A 99 4.00 5.67 -2.35
CA MET A 99 4.32 5.41 -0.95
C MET A 99 5.34 4.29 -0.78
N THR A 100 5.99 4.26 0.37
CA THR A 100 6.83 3.15 0.83
C THR A 100 6.33 2.67 2.21
N ALA A 101 6.86 1.56 2.70
CA ALA A 101 6.62 1.08 4.06
C ALA A 101 7.93 0.54 4.64
N THR A 102 8.25 0.92 5.87
CA THR A 102 9.52 0.58 6.53
C THR A 102 9.35 0.47 8.05
N SER A 103 10.44 0.14 8.76
CA SER A 103 10.53 0.18 10.22
C SER A 103 11.77 0.98 10.67
N GLY A 104 12.08 1.00 11.97
CA GLY A 104 13.08 1.90 12.54
C GLY A 104 14.44 1.94 11.82
N PRO A 105 15.07 0.79 11.50
CA PRO A 105 16.35 0.78 10.78
C PRO A 105 16.24 1.43 9.39
N GLY A 106 15.23 1.06 8.62
CA GLY A 106 15.03 1.57 7.28
C GLY A 106 14.64 3.05 7.23
N TYR A 107 13.86 3.53 8.20
CA TYR A 107 13.56 4.96 8.34
C TYR A 107 14.82 5.81 8.52
N THR A 108 15.82 5.29 9.24
CA THR A 108 17.11 5.97 9.41
C THR A 108 17.85 6.12 8.08
N LEU A 109 17.78 5.11 7.21
CA LEU A 109 18.41 5.13 5.88
C LEU A 109 17.70 6.11 4.92
N MET A 110 16.40 6.32 5.08
CA MET A 110 15.62 7.22 4.22
C MET A 110 15.91 8.71 4.46
N HIS A 111 16.65 9.09 5.50
CA HIS A 111 16.89 10.50 5.86
C HIS A 111 17.49 11.34 4.72
N ASP A 112 18.43 10.78 3.97
CA ASP A 112 19.05 11.45 2.82
C ASP A 112 18.01 11.82 1.75
N ALA A 113 17.05 10.92 1.49
CA ALA A 113 16.00 11.16 0.52
C ALA A 113 14.96 12.21 0.97
N TYR A 114 14.94 12.59 2.26
CA TYR A 114 14.04 13.65 2.76
C TYR A 114 14.64 15.06 2.64
N GLY A 115 15.97 15.19 2.52
CA GLY A 115 16.69 16.47 2.43
C GLY A 115 17.59 16.75 3.62
#